data_AF-W9S948-F1
#
_entry.id   AF-W9S948-F1
#
_cell.length_a   1.000
_cell.length_b   1.000
_cell.length_c   1.000
_cell.angle_alpha   90.00
_cell.angle_beta   90.00
_cell.angle_gamma   90.00
#
_symmetry.space_group_name_H-M   'P 1'
#
loop_
_entity.id
_entity.type
_entity.pdbx_description
1 polymer ?
#
loop_
_entity_poly.entity_id
_entity_poly.type
_entity_poly.pdbx_seq_one_letter_code
_entity_poly.pdbx_strand_id
1 'polypeptide(L)'
;MVVDKGKKKKVSPDEEFDHVDEEFLIAIEKLQELQDDLDKVNEEATDKVLEVEQKYNEIRRPVYVKRNDVIKAIPDFWLTAFLSHPALSDLLSDEDQKIFKYLYSLDVEDFKDIKSGYSITFNFNNNPYFEDAKLSKTFTFSDEGTTKISGTTIKWKEGMVGEIIKEDLWPNPLKYFNNEPNEEDSVNDHDVGRITYREYGNDDDEQEEDDDDDDYDDDEE
;
A
#
# COMPACT_ATOMS: atom_id res chain seq x y z
N MET A 1 48.02 -63.49 3.18
CA MET A 1 46.91 -64.22 2.52
C MET A 1 46.26 -65.15 3.54
N VAL A 2 45.18 -64.72 4.19
CA VAL A 2 44.14 -65.61 4.72
C VAL A 2 42.84 -64.80 4.62
N VAL A 3 41.86 -65.37 3.92
CA VAL A 3 40.59 -64.73 3.56
C VAL A 3 39.58 -65.03 4.67
N ASP A 4 39.14 -64.00 5.40
CA ASP A 4 38.10 -64.15 6.40
C ASP A 4 36.72 -63.90 5.78
N LYS A 5 35.82 -64.89 5.92
CA LYS A 5 34.47 -64.88 5.37
C LYS A 5 33.52 -64.20 6.35
N GLY A 6 33.45 -62.87 6.28
CA GLY A 6 32.40 -62.09 6.93
C GLY A 6 31.03 -62.33 6.25
N LYS A 7 30.13 -63.02 6.95
CA LYS A 7 28.71 -63.17 6.58
C LYS A 7 28.05 -61.78 6.47
N LYS A 8 27.72 -61.35 5.24
CA LYS A 8 26.79 -60.24 5.01
C LYS A 8 25.38 -60.65 5.46
N LYS A 9 24.88 -60.01 6.51
CA LYS A 9 23.46 -60.04 6.90
C LYS A 9 22.72 -59.22 5.85
N LYS A 10 21.90 -59.89 5.01
CA LYS A 10 20.99 -59.23 4.06
C LYS A 10 20.00 -58.41 4.88
N VAL A 11 20.00 -57.10 4.69
CA VAL A 11 18.88 -56.23 5.07
C VAL A 11 17.97 -56.20 3.84
N SER A 12 16.73 -56.65 4.02
CA SER A 12 15.66 -56.59 3.03
C SER A 12 15.30 -55.12 2.74
N PRO A 13 14.86 -54.75 1.53
CA PRO A 13 14.58 -53.36 1.18
C PRO A 13 13.19 -52.85 1.59
N ASP A 14 12.34 -53.66 2.23
CA ASP A 14 10.88 -53.48 2.17
C ASP A 14 10.15 -53.25 3.51
N GLU A 15 10.80 -52.82 4.59
CA GLU A 15 10.09 -52.60 5.86
C GLU A 15 10.62 -51.35 6.59
N GLU A 16 10.01 -50.17 6.35
CA GLU A 16 9.83 -49.09 7.34
C GLU A 16 9.02 -47.91 6.76
N PHE A 17 7.82 -48.16 6.24
CA PHE A 17 6.85 -47.08 5.97
C PHE A 17 5.39 -47.47 6.29
N ASP A 18 5.16 -48.48 7.14
CA ASP A 18 3.85 -49.15 7.19
C ASP A 18 3.11 -49.17 8.54
N HIS A 19 3.45 -48.30 9.48
CA HIS A 19 2.56 -48.02 10.62
C HIS A 19 2.47 -46.52 10.86
N VAL A 20 1.63 -45.85 10.06
CA VAL A 20 1.06 -44.58 10.51
C VAL A 20 0.05 -44.94 11.60
N ASP A 21 0.33 -44.50 12.83
CA ASP A 21 -0.50 -44.74 13.99
C ASP A 21 -1.91 -44.18 13.76
N GLU A 22 -2.95 -44.98 14.01
CA GLU A 22 -4.36 -44.57 13.85
C GLU A 22 -4.66 -43.36 14.75
N GLU A 23 -4.04 -43.30 15.93
CA GLU A 23 -4.13 -42.16 16.83
C GLU A 23 -3.50 -40.89 16.24
N PHE A 24 -2.41 -41.03 15.49
CA PHE A 24 -1.76 -39.92 14.79
C PHE A 24 -2.64 -39.40 13.64
N LEU A 25 -3.26 -40.27 12.84
CA LEU A 25 -4.18 -39.86 11.78
C LEU A 25 -5.39 -39.10 12.35
N ILE A 26 -5.99 -39.60 13.42
CA ILE A 26 -7.10 -38.93 14.13
C ILE A 26 -6.67 -37.55 14.65
N ALA A 27 -5.44 -37.42 15.16
CA ALA A 27 -4.92 -36.15 15.63
C ALA A 27 -4.74 -35.13 14.49
N ILE A 28 -4.27 -35.58 13.31
CA ILE A 28 -4.14 -34.73 12.12
C ILE A 28 -5.52 -34.30 11.59
N GLU A 29 -6.51 -35.20 11.55
CA GLU A 29 -7.88 -34.84 11.14
C GLU A 29 -8.48 -33.78 12.07
N LYS A 30 -8.34 -33.96 13.39
CA LYS A 30 -8.79 -32.94 14.36
C LYS A 30 -8.05 -31.61 14.22
N LEU A 31 -6.76 -31.64 13.90
CA LEU A 31 -5.99 -30.43 13.64
C LEU A 31 -6.50 -29.71 12.38
N GLN A 32 -6.85 -30.46 11.33
CA GLN A 32 -7.44 -29.89 10.12
C GLN A 32 -8.82 -29.26 10.41
N GLU A 33 -9.68 -29.93 11.18
CA GLU A 33 -10.98 -29.35 11.59
C GLU A 33 -10.80 -28.03 12.35
N LEU A 34 -9.80 -27.96 13.24
CA LEU A 34 -9.48 -26.72 13.96
C LEU A 34 -8.94 -25.62 13.04
N GLN A 35 -8.15 -25.97 12.02
CA GLN A 35 -7.69 -25.02 11.00
C GLN A 35 -8.86 -24.48 10.18
N ASP A 36 -9.78 -25.35 9.75
CA ASP A 36 -10.97 -24.94 9.01
C ASP A 36 -11.86 -23.99 9.84
N ASP A 37 -11.96 -24.20 11.14
CA ASP A 37 -12.69 -23.30 12.04
C ASP A 37 -11.95 -21.98 12.28
N LEU A 38 -10.62 -21.99 12.35
CA LEU A 38 -9.79 -20.79 12.43
C LEU A 38 -9.91 -19.95 11.14
N ASP A 39 -9.93 -20.58 9.98
CA ASP A 39 -10.11 -19.92 8.69
C ASP A 39 -11.46 -19.21 8.59
N LYS A 40 -12.54 -19.83 9.07
CA LYS A 40 -13.87 -19.18 9.16
C LYS A 40 -13.85 -17.94 10.05
N VAL A 41 -13.19 -18.02 11.21
CA VAL A 41 -13.06 -16.87 12.12
C VAL A 41 -12.29 -15.73 11.45
N ASN A 42 -11.22 -16.06 10.72
CA ASN A 42 -10.44 -15.08 9.98
C ASN A 42 -11.22 -14.44 8.82
N GLU A 43 -12.03 -15.23 8.10
CA GLU A 43 -12.93 -14.74 7.06
C GLU A 43 -13.94 -13.73 7.63
N GLU A 44 -14.61 -14.08 8.73
CA GLU A 44 -15.54 -13.18 9.42
C GLU A 44 -14.87 -11.89 9.92
N ALA A 45 -13.63 -11.97 10.41
CA ALA A 45 -12.87 -10.80 10.83
C ALA A 45 -12.54 -9.89 9.63
N THR A 46 -12.11 -10.49 8.52
CA THR A 46 -11.79 -9.78 7.28
C THR A 46 -13.03 -9.07 6.71
N ASP A 47 -14.19 -9.71 6.75
CA ASP A 47 -15.44 -9.11 6.29
C ASP A 47 -15.84 -7.90 7.15
N LYS A 48 -15.71 -8.00 8.48
CA LYS A 48 -15.98 -6.86 9.38
C LYS A 48 -15.05 -5.68 9.15
N VAL A 49 -13.77 -5.94 8.88
CA VAL A 49 -12.81 -4.87 8.52
C VAL A 49 -13.25 -4.20 7.21
N LEU A 50 -13.63 -5.00 6.21
CA LEU A 50 -14.09 -4.49 4.92
C LEU A 50 -15.34 -3.61 5.04
N GLU A 51 -16.32 -4.01 5.85
CA GLU A 51 -17.53 -3.22 6.11
C GLU A 51 -17.19 -1.85 6.74
N VAL A 52 -16.24 -1.83 7.69
CA VAL A 52 -15.77 -0.59 8.32
C VAL A 52 -15.09 0.31 7.30
N GLU A 53 -14.20 -0.23 6.48
CA GLU A 53 -13.49 0.55 5.45
C GLU A 53 -14.46 1.13 4.41
N GLN A 54 -15.42 0.35 3.93
CA GLN A 54 -16.45 0.81 2.99
C GLN A 54 -17.26 1.97 3.57
N LYS A 55 -17.72 1.84 4.83
CA LYS A 55 -18.43 2.90 5.54
C LYS A 55 -17.61 4.19 5.63
N TYR A 56 -16.33 4.08 5.99
CA TYR A 56 -15.48 5.28 6.11
C TYR A 56 -15.08 5.86 4.75
N ASN A 57 -15.01 5.08 3.69
CA ASN A 57 -14.84 5.61 2.33
C ASN A 57 -16.01 6.50 1.90
N GLU A 58 -17.24 6.09 2.17
CA GLU A 58 -18.43 6.91 1.91
C GLU A 58 -18.42 8.21 2.72
N ILE A 59 -17.99 8.17 3.98
CA ILE A 59 -17.88 9.33 4.86
C ILE A 59 -16.73 10.27 4.42
N ARG A 60 -15.59 9.71 4.00
CA ARG A 60 -14.42 10.49 3.54
C ARG A 60 -14.67 11.18 2.20
N ARG A 61 -15.43 10.56 1.29
CA ARG A 61 -15.65 11.10 -0.06
C ARG A 61 -16.15 12.56 -0.10
N PRO A 62 -17.21 12.97 0.62
CA PRO A 62 -17.65 14.36 0.62
C PRO A 62 -16.62 15.31 1.25
N VAL A 63 -15.78 14.83 2.17
CA VAL A 63 -14.68 15.62 2.75
C VAL A 63 -13.58 15.84 1.70
N TYR A 64 -13.21 14.80 0.94
CA TYR A 64 -12.24 14.94 -0.15
C TYR A 64 -12.71 15.87 -1.25
N VAL A 65 -14.00 15.84 -1.61
CA VAL A 65 -14.59 16.77 -2.58
C VAL A 65 -14.47 18.21 -2.07
N LYS A 66 -14.86 18.48 -0.82
CA LYS A 66 -14.72 19.82 -0.21
C LYS A 66 -13.26 20.27 -0.16
N ARG A 67 -12.34 19.37 0.22
CA ARG A 67 -10.90 19.64 0.23
C ARG A 67 -10.41 20.02 -1.17
N ASN A 68 -10.82 19.28 -2.20
CA ASN A 68 -10.44 19.56 -3.58
C ASN A 68 -10.92 20.95 -4.03
N ASP A 69 -12.12 21.37 -3.64
CA ASP A 69 -12.62 22.72 -3.95
C ASP A 69 -11.82 23.84 -3.29
N VAL A 70 -11.35 23.63 -2.06
CA VAL A 70 -10.43 24.57 -1.39
C VAL A 70 -9.06 24.59 -2.08
N ILE A 71 -8.50 23.42 -2.41
CA ILE A 71 -7.19 23.30 -3.07
C ILE A 71 -7.17 24.04 -4.41
N LYS A 72 -8.26 24.04 -5.19
CA LYS A 72 -8.35 24.79 -6.46
C LYS A 72 -8.07 26.29 -6.32
N ALA A 73 -8.25 26.87 -5.14
CA ALA A 73 -7.96 28.27 -4.88
C ALA A 73 -6.47 28.54 -4.56
N ILE A 74 -5.67 27.49 -4.34
CA ILE A 74 -4.25 27.58 -3.99
C ILE A 74 -3.43 27.32 -5.27
N PRO A 75 -2.75 28.34 -5.84
CA PRO A 75 -1.94 28.16 -7.03
C PRO A 75 -0.85 27.11 -6.84
N ASP A 76 -0.61 26.31 -7.88
CA ASP A 76 0.46 25.30 -7.96
C ASP A 76 0.48 24.27 -6.81
N PHE A 77 -0.59 24.13 -6.02
CA PHE A 77 -0.62 23.29 -4.82
C PHE A 77 -0.10 21.87 -5.06
N TRP A 78 -0.60 21.18 -6.10
CA TRP A 78 -0.19 19.81 -6.38
C TRP A 78 1.25 19.71 -6.88
N LEU A 79 1.72 20.66 -7.69
CA LEU A 79 3.14 20.71 -8.09
C LEU A 79 4.03 20.87 -6.85
N THR A 80 3.71 21.84 -5.98
CA THR A 80 4.46 22.07 -4.74
C THR A 80 4.42 20.86 -3.81
N ALA A 81 3.26 20.21 -3.66
CA ALA A 81 3.11 19.02 -2.83
C ALA A 81 3.98 17.85 -3.31
N PHE A 82 4.01 17.59 -4.64
CA PHE A 82 4.85 16.55 -5.20
C PHE A 82 6.34 16.86 -5.05
N LEU A 83 6.76 18.11 -5.31
CA LEU A 83 8.15 18.52 -5.16
C LEU A 83 8.64 18.55 -3.69
N SER A 84 7.72 18.66 -2.73
CA SER A 84 8.06 18.60 -1.31
C SER A 84 8.13 17.17 -0.76
N HIS A 85 7.66 16.17 -1.52
CA HIS A 85 7.64 14.78 -1.07
C HIS A 85 8.96 14.08 -1.45
N PRO A 86 9.74 13.54 -0.49
CA PRO A 86 11.10 13.04 -0.75
C PRO A 86 11.21 12.00 -1.86
N ALA A 87 10.24 11.08 -1.98
CA ALA A 87 10.27 10.04 -3.01
C ALA A 87 9.68 10.48 -4.37
N LEU A 88 8.88 11.55 -4.40
CA LEU A 88 8.17 11.96 -5.61
C LEU A 88 8.85 13.17 -6.29
N SER A 89 9.60 13.98 -5.53
CA SER A 89 10.36 15.11 -6.06
C SER A 89 11.32 14.68 -7.16
N ASP A 90 11.98 13.54 -6.95
CA ASP A 90 13.01 13.02 -7.84
C ASP A 90 12.43 12.41 -9.13
N LEU A 91 11.11 12.21 -9.18
CA LEU A 91 10.41 11.67 -10.35
C LEU A 91 10.04 12.75 -11.37
N LEU A 92 9.99 14.03 -10.98
CA LEU A 92 9.52 15.10 -11.85
C LEU A 92 10.69 15.84 -12.49
N SER A 93 10.94 15.57 -13.77
CA SER A 93 11.89 16.37 -14.55
C SER A 93 11.44 17.83 -14.70
N ASP A 94 12.35 18.70 -15.13
CA ASP A 94 12.04 20.11 -15.40
C ASP A 94 10.90 20.29 -16.43
N GLU A 95 10.73 19.36 -17.38
CA GLU A 95 9.61 19.38 -18.33
C GLU A 95 8.30 18.91 -17.68
N ASP A 96 8.34 17.86 -16.86
CA ASP A 96 7.14 17.37 -16.15
C ASP A 96 6.62 18.42 -15.17
N GLN A 97 7.51 19.16 -14.51
CA GLN A 97 7.12 20.28 -13.65
C GLN A 97 6.32 21.34 -14.42
N LYS A 98 6.65 21.63 -15.68
CA LYS A 98 5.88 22.56 -16.52
C LYS A 98 4.49 22.02 -16.85
N ILE A 99 4.37 20.71 -17.05
CA ILE A 99 3.07 20.02 -17.24
C ILE A 99 2.25 20.06 -15.95
N PHE A 100 2.88 19.80 -14.81
CA PHE A 100 2.25 19.77 -13.48
C PHE A 100 1.73 21.15 -13.03
N LYS A 101 2.20 22.26 -13.61
CA LYS A 101 1.56 23.58 -13.43
C LYS A 101 0.10 23.61 -13.90
N TYR A 102 -0.28 22.71 -14.81
CA TYR A 102 -1.66 22.58 -15.27
C TYR A 102 -2.48 21.57 -14.45
N LEU A 103 -1.86 20.82 -13.53
CA LEU A 103 -2.54 19.87 -12.64
C LEU A 103 -3.32 20.65 -11.57
N TYR A 104 -4.65 20.62 -11.65
CA TYR A 104 -5.50 21.32 -10.68
C TYR A 104 -6.13 20.39 -9.65
N SER A 105 -6.16 19.08 -9.91
CA SER A 105 -6.77 18.11 -9.00
C SER A 105 -6.15 16.73 -9.17
N LEU A 106 -5.85 16.09 -8.04
CA LEU A 106 -5.52 14.68 -7.94
C LEU A 106 -6.65 13.99 -7.16
N ASP A 107 -7.16 12.90 -7.71
CA ASP A 107 -8.19 12.08 -7.09
C ASP A 107 -7.71 10.64 -6.97
N VAL A 108 -8.02 10.02 -5.83
CA VAL A 108 -7.77 8.60 -5.57
C VAL A 108 -9.07 8.00 -5.09
N GLU A 109 -9.56 7.02 -5.82
CA GLU A 109 -10.84 6.36 -5.56
C GLU A 109 -10.64 4.86 -5.46
N ASP A 110 -10.96 4.30 -4.30
CA ASP A 110 -11.10 2.85 -4.15
C ASP A 110 -12.34 2.38 -4.90
N PHE A 111 -12.31 1.12 -5.37
CA PHE A 111 -13.48 0.47 -5.89
C PHE A 111 -14.50 0.20 -4.77
N LYS A 112 -15.76 -0.02 -5.15
CA LYS A 112 -16.82 -0.36 -4.19
C LYS A 112 -16.45 -1.59 -3.36
N ASP A 113 -15.87 -2.57 -4.03
CA ASP A 113 -15.14 -3.63 -3.37
C ASP A 113 -13.68 -3.19 -3.22
N ILE A 114 -13.30 -2.77 -2.02
CA ILE A 114 -11.99 -2.17 -1.73
C ILE A 114 -10.86 -3.16 -2.02
N LYS A 115 -11.10 -4.46 -1.86
CA LYS A 115 -10.13 -5.53 -2.15
C LYS A 115 -9.84 -5.64 -3.65
N SER A 116 -10.78 -5.24 -4.50
CA SER A 116 -10.67 -5.37 -5.96
C SER A 116 -9.81 -4.28 -6.62
N GLY A 117 -9.45 -3.21 -5.90
CA GLY A 117 -8.47 -2.22 -6.35
C GLY A 117 -8.94 -0.77 -6.29
N TYR A 118 -8.21 0.11 -6.99
CA TYR A 118 -8.39 1.56 -6.93
C TYR A 118 -7.95 2.25 -8.22
N SER A 119 -8.32 3.52 -8.36
CA SER A 119 -7.92 4.39 -9.48
C SER A 119 -7.33 5.71 -8.99
N ILE A 120 -6.22 6.12 -9.61
CA ILE A 120 -5.58 7.42 -9.41
C ILE A 120 -5.85 8.25 -10.66
N THR A 121 -6.42 9.43 -10.50
CA THR A 121 -6.76 10.34 -11.61
C THR A 121 -6.16 11.72 -11.40
N PHE A 122 -5.33 12.12 -12.36
CA PHE A 122 -4.76 13.45 -12.50
C PHE A 122 -5.62 14.28 -13.45
N ASN A 123 -6.13 15.42 -12.99
CA ASN A 123 -6.98 16.31 -13.78
C ASN A 123 -6.23 17.59 -14.14
N PHE A 124 -6.18 17.88 -15.44
CA PHE A 124 -5.40 18.98 -15.98
C PHE A 124 -6.31 20.06 -16.58
N ASN A 125 -5.90 21.31 -16.40
CA ASN A 125 -6.39 22.41 -17.21
C ASN A 125 -5.93 22.23 -18.67
N ASN A 126 -6.57 22.94 -19.59
CA ASN A 126 -6.13 22.96 -20.98
C ASN A 126 -4.68 23.42 -21.06
N ASN A 127 -3.83 22.65 -21.72
CA ASN A 127 -2.37 22.80 -21.70
C ASN A 127 -1.78 22.55 -23.10
N PRO A 128 -0.56 23.03 -23.40
CA PRO A 128 0.03 22.89 -24.73
C PRO A 128 0.61 21.50 -25.03
N TYR A 129 0.61 20.57 -24.08
CA TYR A 129 1.36 19.30 -24.16
C TYR A 129 0.52 18.14 -24.68
N PHE A 130 -0.72 18.00 -24.21
CA PHE A 130 -1.62 16.92 -24.63
C PHE A 130 -3.08 17.38 -24.69
N GLU A 131 -3.94 16.57 -25.31
CA GLU A 131 -5.37 16.86 -25.45
C GLU A 131 -6.20 16.39 -24.25
N ASP A 132 -5.73 15.40 -23.49
CA ASP A 132 -6.47 14.80 -22.40
C ASP A 132 -6.71 15.78 -21.24
N ALA A 133 -7.95 15.91 -20.81
CA ALA A 133 -8.28 16.67 -19.59
C ALA A 133 -7.97 15.87 -18.31
N LYS A 134 -7.87 14.54 -18.42
CA LYS A 134 -7.61 13.64 -17.30
C LYS A 134 -6.72 12.47 -17.72
N LEU A 135 -5.77 12.13 -16.86
CA LEU A 135 -4.97 10.92 -16.95
C LEU A 135 -5.33 10.04 -15.77
N SER A 136 -5.81 8.82 -16.03
CA SER A 136 -6.21 7.88 -14.98
C SER A 136 -5.40 6.60 -15.07
N LYS A 137 -4.93 6.12 -13.92
CA LYS A 137 -4.27 4.83 -13.76
C LYS A 137 -5.11 3.98 -12.81
N THR A 138 -5.41 2.76 -13.21
CA THR A 138 -6.31 1.87 -12.48
C THR A 138 -5.61 0.54 -12.19
N PHE A 139 -5.65 0.15 -10.93
CA PHE A 139 -5.13 -1.11 -10.40
C PHE A 139 -6.31 -2.00 -10.06
N THR A 140 -6.31 -3.22 -10.58
CA THR A 140 -7.33 -4.21 -10.28
C THR A 140 -6.65 -5.45 -9.73
N PHE A 141 -7.02 -5.84 -8.52
CA PHE A 141 -6.53 -7.02 -7.84
C PHE A 141 -7.51 -8.17 -8.04
N SER A 142 -7.00 -9.39 -8.10
CA SER A 142 -7.80 -10.61 -8.20
C SER A 142 -7.46 -11.53 -7.04
N ASP A 143 -8.40 -12.40 -6.67
CA ASP A 143 -8.22 -13.37 -5.58
C ASP A 143 -7.07 -14.35 -5.84
N GLU A 144 -6.66 -14.51 -7.11
CA GLU A 144 -5.51 -15.31 -7.54
C GLU A 144 -4.16 -14.58 -7.34
N GLY A 145 -4.16 -13.41 -6.70
CA GLY A 145 -2.97 -12.59 -6.45
C GLY A 145 -2.45 -11.84 -7.69
N THR A 146 -3.12 -11.94 -8.85
CA THR A 146 -2.70 -11.21 -10.05
C THR A 146 -3.18 -9.76 -10.01
N THR A 147 -2.28 -8.82 -10.31
CA THR A 147 -2.60 -7.39 -10.43
C THR A 147 -2.68 -7.00 -11.90
N LYS A 148 -3.84 -6.51 -12.34
CA LYS A 148 -4.01 -5.91 -13.66
C LYS A 148 -3.91 -4.40 -13.57
N ILE A 149 -3.02 -3.84 -14.37
CA ILE A 149 -2.77 -2.40 -14.45
C ILE A 149 -3.30 -1.88 -15.79
N SER A 150 -4.14 -0.85 -15.75
CA SER A 150 -4.60 -0.13 -16.95
C SER A 150 -4.43 1.37 -16.77
N GLY A 151 -4.29 2.12 -17.86
CA GLY A 151 -4.14 3.56 -17.78
C GLY A 151 -4.46 4.28 -19.07
N THR A 152 -4.72 5.58 -18.98
CA THR A 152 -4.95 6.45 -20.14
C THR A 152 -3.74 6.42 -21.06
N THR A 153 -3.96 6.19 -22.36
CA THR A 153 -2.97 6.43 -23.41
C THR A 153 -2.99 7.91 -23.77
N ILE A 154 -1.89 8.62 -23.51
CA ILE A 154 -1.81 10.07 -23.63
C ILE A 154 -1.78 10.51 -25.10
N LYS A 155 -2.61 11.50 -25.45
CA LYS A 155 -2.70 12.12 -26.76
C LYS A 155 -1.84 13.38 -26.81
N TRP A 156 -0.56 13.19 -27.06
CA TRP A 156 0.41 14.28 -27.17
C TRP A 156 0.12 15.20 -28.37
N LYS A 157 0.31 16.50 -28.16
CA LYS A 157 0.27 17.52 -29.21
C LYS A 157 1.58 17.53 -29.99
N GLU A 158 1.55 18.07 -31.21
CA GLU A 158 2.67 18.00 -32.16
C GLU A 158 3.97 18.58 -31.54
N GLY A 159 5.04 17.78 -31.56
CA GLY A 159 6.35 18.16 -31.03
C GLY A 159 6.49 18.11 -29.50
N MET A 160 5.45 17.71 -28.76
CA MET A 160 5.46 17.61 -27.30
C MET A 160 5.60 16.15 -26.85
N VAL A 161 6.51 15.88 -25.91
CA VAL A 161 6.64 14.61 -25.21
C VAL A 161 7.06 14.91 -23.77
N GLY A 162 6.33 14.38 -22.78
CA GLY A 162 6.85 14.25 -21.41
C GLY A 162 7.50 12.88 -21.28
N GLU A 163 8.83 12.83 -21.24
CA GLU A 163 9.59 11.58 -21.27
C GLU A 163 9.27 10.70 -20.05
N ILE A 164 9.07 11.27 -18.85
CA ILE A 164 8.79 10.49 -17.62
C ILE A 164 7.30 10.17 -17.43
N ILE A 165 6.39 11.10 -17.77
CA ILE A 165 4.95 10.82 -17.76
C ILE A 165 4.61 9.66 -18.72
N LYS A 166 5.35 9.53 -19.82
CA LYS A 166 5.19 8.43 -20.77
C LYS A 166 5.89 7.13 -20.33
N GLU A 167 7.08 7.20 -19.71
CA GLU A 167 7.94 6.01 -19.53
C GLU A 167 8.19 5.53 -18.09
N ASP A 168 8.00 6.34 -17.02
CA ASP A 168 8.38 5.93 -15.65
C ASP A 168 7.27 6.12 -14.59
N LEU A 169 6.54 7.24 -14.63
CA LEU A 169 5.49 7.52 -13.63
C LEU A 169 4.20 6.71 -13.88
N TRP A 170 3.96 6.32 -15.13
CA TRP A 170 2.74 5.63 -15.54
C TRP A 170 2.83 4.10 -15.53
N PRO A 171 3.95 3.41 -15.80
CA PRO A 171 3.95 1.94 -15.81
C PRO A 171 3.66 1.31 -14.44
N ASN A 172 4.22 1.85 -13.34
CA ASN A 172 4.02 1.30 -12.01
C ASN A 172 4.26 2.32 -10.85
N PRO A 173 3.32 3.25 -10.58
CA PRO A 173 3.45 4.18 -9.46
C PRO A 173 3.51 3.50 -8.07
N LEU A 174 3.08 2.24 -7.93
CA LEU A 174 3.18 1.49 -6.67
C LEU A 174 4.61 1.37 -6.14
N LYS A 175 5.63 1.38 -7.03
CA LYS A 175 7.05 1.39 -6.64
C LYS A 175 7.42 2.56 -5.72
N TYR A 176 6.68 3.66 -5.77
CA TYR A 176 6.99 4.89 -5.04
C TYR A 176 6.00 5.20 -3.91
N PHE A 177 4.85 4.50 -3.88
CA PHE A 177 3.86 4.62 -2.81
C PHE A 177 3.94 3.48 -1.80
N ASN A 178 4.36 2.29 -2.24
CA ASN A 178 4.77 1.22 -1.35
C ASN A 178 6.28 1.29 -1.26
N ASN A 179 6.80 1.95 -0.22
CA ASN A 179 8.13 1.60 0.27
C ASN A 179 8.11 0.07 0.43
N GLU A 180 8.95 -0.66 -0.31
CA GLU A 180 9.28 -2.01 0.09
C GLU A 180 9.69 -1.90 1.56
N PRO A 181 9.02 -2.61 2.49
CA PRO A 181 9.55 -2.73 3.83
C PRO A 181 10.99 -3.23 3.65
N ASN A 182 11.94 -2.64 4.37
CA ASN A 182 13.28 -3.24 4.49
C ASN A 182 13.09 -4.75 4.65
N GLU A 183 13.93 -5.59 4.03
CA GLU A 183 13.83 -7.06 4.14
C GLU A 183 13.90 -7.60 5.59
N GLU A 184 14.02 -6.73 6.60
CA GLU A 184 13.77 -7.02 8.03
C GLU A 184 12.29 -7.04 8.44
N ASP A 185 11.39 -6.50 7.62
CA ASP A 185 9.93 -6.44 7.80
C ASP A 185 9.19 -7.34 6.80
N SER A 186 9.74 -8.52 6.50
CA SER A 186 9.03 -9.58 5.79
C SER A 186 7.88 -10.10 6.66
N VAL A 187 6.76 -9.37 6.68
CA VAL A 187 5.52 -9.79 7.30
C VAL A 187 4.95 -10.91 6.44
N ASN A 188 4.95 -12.13 6.98
CA ASN A 188 4.28 -13.28 6.39
C ASN A 188 2.85 -12.90 5.99
N ASP A 189 2.43 -13.39 4.82
CA ASP A 189 1.13 -13.22 4.16
C ASP A 189 -0.08 -13.76 4.97
N HIS A 190 0.10 -14.09 6.25
CA HIS A 190 -0.95 -14.53 7.17
C HIS A 190 -1.49 -13.43 8.08
N ASP A 191 -1.05 -12.17 7.92
CA ASP A 191 -1.42 -11.09 8.84
C ASP A 191 -2.16 -9.94 8.14
N VAL A 192 -3.32 -10.26 7.56
CA VAL A 192 -4.31 -9.28 7.05
C VAL A 192 -4.98 -8.49 8.21
N GLY A 193 -4.48 -8.63 9.44
CA GLY A 193 -4.92 -7.90 10.62
C GLY A 193 -4.14 -6.62 10.93
N ARG A 194 -3.06 -6.31 10.19
CA ARG A 194 -2.27 -5.09 10.42
C ARG A 194 -2.89 -3.90 9.70
N ILE A 195 -4.06 -3.49 10.19
CA ILE A 195 -4.48 -2.09 10.16
C ILE A 195 -3.26 -1.27 10.56
N THR A 196 -2.91 -0.34 9.70
CA THR A 196 -1.76 0.56 9.81
C THR A 196 -1.89 1.44 11.06
N TYR A 197 -1.51 0.91 12.23
CA TYR A 197 -0.96 1.72 13.31
C TYR A 197 0.43 2.16 12.87
N ARG A 198 0.45 3.17 11.99
CA ARG A 198 1.59 4.08 11.92
C ARG A 198 1.79 4.59 13.33
N GLU A 199 2.96 4.29 13.88
CA GLU A 199 3.50 4.81 15.13
C GLU A 199 3.19 6.30 15.23
N TYR A 200 2.17 6.65 16.01
CA TYR A 200 2.16 7.93 16.69
C TYR A 200 3.01 7.70 17.94
N GLY A 201 4.18 8.31 17.89
CA GLY A 201 5.23 8.20 18.89
C GLY A 201 4.67 8.35 20.30
N ASN A 202 5.09 7.40 21.12
CA ASN A 202 5.22 7.62 22.55
C ASN A 202 6.51 8.45 22.72
N ASP A 203 6.46 9.73 22.35
CA ASP A 203 7.46 10.73 22.77
C ASP A 203 6.94 11.36 24.06
N ASP A 204 6.84 10.55 25.11
CA ASP A 204 6.93 11.04 26.48
C ASP A 204 8.41 11.23 26.77
N ASP A 205 8.96 12.38 26.36
CA ASP A 205 10.18 12.96 26.92
C ASP A 205 9.87 14.42 27.30
N GLU A 206 9.45 14.56 28.56
CA GLU A 206 9.68 15.68 29.48
C GLU A 206 9.66 17.10 28.89
N GLN A 207 8.51 17.78 29.02
CA GLN A 207 8.51 19.24 29.15
C GLN A 207 9.10 19.56 30.53
N GLU A 208 10.36 20.00 30.59
CA GLU A 208 10.81 20.84 31.69
C GLU A 208 10.09 22.19 31.53
N GLU A 209 9.12 22.42 32.42
CA GLU A 209 8.54 23.73 32.68
C GLU A 209 9.64 24.58 33.36
N ASP A 210 10.34 25.40 32.58
CA ASP A 210 11.08 26.53 33.16
C ASP A 210 10.05 27.63 33.49
N ASP A 211 9.74 27.72 34.79
CA ASP A 211 9.05 28.82 35.44
C ASP A 211 9.85 30.13 35.25
N ASP A 212 9.52 30.91 34.22
CA ASP A 212 9.86 32.34 34.20
C ASP A 212 8.71 33.14 34.83
N ASP A 213 8.76 33.22 36.16
CA ASP A 213 8.16 34.30 36.95
C ASP A 213 8.80 35.64 36.51
N ASP A 214 8.07 36.44 35.74
CA ASP A 214 8.34 37.88 35.62
C ASP A 214 7.07 38.65 36.01
N ASP A 215 7.11 39.10 37.27
CA ASP A 215 6.22 40.07 37.92
C ASP A 215 5.92 41.26 37.01
N TYR A 216 4.63 41.46 36.70
CA TYR A 216 4.13 42.78 36.32
C TYR A 216 3.76 43.51 37.61
N ASP A 217 4.71 44.30 38.14
CA ASP A 217 4.41 45.33 39.13
C ASP A 217 3.51 46.39 38.47
N ASP A 218 2.22 46.28 38.81
CA ASP A 218 1.18 47.28 38.68
C ASP A 218 1.33 48.29 39.82
N ASP A 219 2.10 49.36 39.60
CA ASP A 219 2.04 50.56 40.44
C ASP A 219 1.25 51.65 39.71
N GLU A 220 -0.07 51.66 39.94
CA GLU A 220 -0.88 52.88 39.91
C GLU A 220 -0.69 53.67 41.21
N GLU A 221 -0.05 54.84 41.13
CA GLU A 221 -0.51 56.11 41.75
C GLU A 221 0.19 57.34 41.13
#